data_AF-G9KML8-F1
#
_entry.id   AF-G9KML8-F1
#
_cell.length_a   1.000
_cell.length_b   1.000
_cell.length_c   1.000
_cell.angle_alpha   90.00
_cell.angle_beta   90.00
_cell.angle_gamma   90.00
#
_symmetry.space_group_name_H-M   'P 1'
#
loop_
_entity.id
_entity.type
_entity.pdbx_description
1 polymer ?
#
loop_
_entity_poly.entity_id
_entity_poly.type
_entity_poly.pdbx_seq_one_letter_code
_entity_poly.pdbx_strand_id
1 'polypeptide(L)'
;TSSPIGTEPGILKQSFSDDPSTWSVEEVIQFLKQTDPQTLTPIADLFRQHDIDGKALLLLKSDMMIKYMGLKLGTAVKLCHYIDKLKEEKF
;
A
#
# COMPACT_ATOMS: atom_id res chain seq x y z
N THR A 1 -18.49 43.57 -3.77
CA THR A 1 -17.23 43.42 -3.01
C THR A 1 -17.13 41.99 -2.52
N SER A 2 -15.89 41.46 -2.47
CA SER A 2 -15.42 40.22 -1.82
C SER A 2 -15.99 38.85 -2.26
N SER A 3 -15.26 38.27 -3.22
CA SER A 3 -14.69 36.91 -3.34
C SER A 3 -15.38 35.66 -2.73
N PRO A 4 -15.42 34.52 -3.45
CA PRO A 4 -15.53 33.21 -2.82
C PRO A 4 -14.18 32.81 -2.20
N ILE A 5 -14.27 32.32 -0.96
CA ILE A 5 -13.17 31.82 -0.12
C ILE A 5 -12.52 30.61 -0.77
N GLY A 6 -11.19 30.64 -0.79
CA GLY A 6 -10.32 29.73 -1.51
C GLY A 6 -10.26 28.32 -0.91
N THR A 7 -10.13 27.37 -1.84
CA THR A 7 -9.25 26.20 -1.81
C THR A 7 -8.97 25.59 -0.44
N GLU A 8 -9.69 24.51 -0.15
CA GLU A 8 -9.39 23.53 0.91
C GLU A 8 -7.89 23.15 0.92
N PRO A 9 -7.25 23.07 2.09
CA PRO A 9 -5.83 22.77 2.20
C PRO A 9 -5.56 21.33 1.78
N GLY A 10 -4.64 21.20 0.83
CA GLY A 10 -4.29 19.96 0.15
C GLY A 10 -4.01 18.78 1.08
N ILE A 11 -4.86 17.75 0.97
CA ILE A 11 -4.34 16.39 0.96
C ILE A 11 -3.53 16.32 -0.33
N LEU A 12 -2.21 16.46 -0.19
CA LEU A 12 -1.27 16.03 -1.21
C LEU A 12 -1.55 14.54 -1.42
N LYS A 13 -2.45 14.23 -2.35
CA LYS A 13 -2.58 12.90 -2.93
C LYS A 13 -1.31 12.77 -3.77
N GLN A 14 -0.19 12.53 -3.09
CA GLN A 14 1.09 12.32 -3.71
C GLN A 14 0.90 11.06 -4.53
N SER A 15 0.67 11.27 -5.83
CA SER A 15 0.37 10.21 -6.76
C SER A 15 1.62 9.38 -6.90
N PHE A 16 1.60 8.19 -6.33
CA PHE A 16 2.46 7.11 -6.80
C PHE A 16 2.23 6.94 -8.29
N SER A 17 3.22 6.39 -9.00
CA SER A 17 3.01 5.96 -10.39
C SER A 17 1.68 5.23 -10.52
N ASP A 18 0.91 5.52 -11.56
CA ASP A 18 -0.32 4.77 -11.84
C ASP A 18 0.00 3.29 -12.04
N ASP A 19 1.27 2.90 -12.29
CA ASP A 19 1.72 1.52 -12.37
C ASP A 19 2.36 0.94 -11.11
N PRO A 20 1.64 0.09 -10.35
CA PRO A 20 2.18 -0.58 -9.17
C PRO A 20 3.41 -1.42 -9.45
N SER A 21 3.59 -1.91 -10.68
CA SER A 21 4.79 -2.69 -11.04
C SER A 21 6.08 -1.85 -11.03
N THR A 22 5.95 -0.53 -11.00
CA THR A 22 7.07 0.43 -10.99
C THR A 22 7.35 1.01 -9.60
N TRP A 23 6.53 0.68 -8.59
CA TRP A 23 6.67 1.23 -7.25
C TRP A 23 7.97 0.78 -6.59
N SER A 24 8.66 1.74 -5.99
CA SER A 24 9.71 1.51 -5.02
C SER A 24 9.14 0.97 -3.70
N VAL A 25 10.02 0.47 -2.83
CA VAL A 25 9.66 0.03 -1.47
C VAL A 25 8.97 1.16 -0.68
N GLU A 26 9.38 2.41 -0.87
CA GLU A 26 8.77 3.55 -0.17
C GLU A 26 7.34 3.81 -0.66
N GLU A 27 7.11 3.70 -1.96
CA GLU A 27 5.76 3.83 -2.55
C GLU A 27 4.85 2.70 -2.10
N VAL A 28 5.36 1.46 -1.99
CA VAL A 28 4.61 0.34 -1.39
C VAL A 28 4.25 0.63 0.07
N ILE A 29 5.20 1.09 0.88
CA ILE A 29 4.95 1.45 2.28
C ILE A 29 3.90 2.56 2.38
N GLN A 30 3.98 3.56 1.52
CA GLN A 30 3.02 4.66 1.51
C GLN A 30 1.63 4.19 1.05
N PHE A 31 1.52 3.29 0.07
CA PHE A 31 0.28 2.61 -0.28
C PHE A 31 -0.32 1.88 0.93
N LEU A 32 0.47 1.08 1.67
CA LEU A 32 0.02 0.36 2.86
C LEU A 32 -0.55 1.32 3.92
N LYS A 33 0.20 2.39 4.21
CA LYS A 33 -0.17 3.41 5.20
C LYS A 33 -1.45 4.16 4.82
N GLN A 34 -1.69 4.40 3.53
CA GLN A 34 -2.89 5.10 3.06
C GLN A 34 -4.11 4.18 2.95
N THR A 35 -3.91 2.88 2.68
CA THR A 35 -4.99 1.94 2.38
C THR A 35 -5.71 1.43 3.64
N ASP A 36 -4.95 1.01 4.65
CA ASP A 36 -5.48 0.66 5.97
C ASP A 36 -4.43 1.00 7.03
N PRO A 37 -4.40 2.26 7.49
CA PRO A 37 -3.39 2.72 8.44
C PRO A 37 -3.37 1.93 9.74
N GLN A 38 -4.52 1.42 10.21
CA GLN A 38 -4.59 0.69 11.48
C GLN A 38 -3.99 -0.71 11.38
N THR A 39 -4.26 -1.43 10.28
CA THR A 39 -3.78 -2.80 10.12
C THR A 39 -2.39 -2.86 9.47
N LEU A 40 -2.10 -1.98 8.50
CA LEU A 40 -0.95 -2.13 7.61
C LEU A 40 0.25 -1.26 7.98
N THR A 41 0.05 -0.12 8.67
CA THR A 41 1.19 0.67 9.18
C THR A 41 2.11 -0.15 10.09
N PRO A 42 1.60 -0.99 11.03
CA PRO A 42 2.46 -1.78 11.90
C PRO A 42 3.35 -2.80 11.19
N ILE A 43 3.04 -3.16 9.93
CA ILE A 43 3.83 -4.12 9.14
C ILE A 43 4.71 -3.43 8.09
N ALA A 44 4.67 -2.09 7.98
CA ALA A 44 5.44 -1.34 6.99
C ALA A 44 6.95 -1.58 7.09
N ASP A 45 7.48 -1.74 8.30
CA ASP A 45 8.90 -2.02 8.50
C ASP A 45 9.31 -3.41 7.99
N LEU A 46 8.40 -4.40 8.04
CA LEU A 46 8.66 -5.72 7.44
C LEU A 46 8.80 -5.61 5.91
N PHE A 47 7.97 -4.77 5.27
CA PHE A 47 8.08 -4.51 3.84
C PHE A 47 9.41 -3.86 3.48
N ARG A 48 9.89 -2.93 4.32
CA ARG A 48 11.22 -2.33 4.16
C ARG A 48 12.33 -3.37 4.33
N GLN A 49 12.27 -4.21 5.35
CA GLN A 49 13.29 -5.21 5.66
C GLN A 49 13.39 -6.31 4.61
N HIS A 50 12.26 -6.70 4.02
CA HIS A 50 12.20 -7.73 2.98
C HIS A 50 12.36 -7.16 1.57
N ASP A 51 12.64 -5.87 1.43
CA ASP A 51 12.81 -5.19 0.14
C ASP A 51 11.61 -5.41 -0.81
N ILE A 52 10.39 -5.30 -0.26
CA ILE A 52 9.16 -5.52 -1.01
C ILE A 52 8.85 -4.28 -1.87
N ASP A 53 9.33 -4.31 -3.11
CA ASP A 53 8.97 -3.35 -4.16
C ASP A 53 7.61 -3.69 -4.82
N GLY A 54 7.21 -2.89 -5.80
CA GLY A 54 5.95 -3.05 -6.50
C GLY A 54 5.77 -4.40 -7.20
N LYS A 55 6.83 -4.94 -7.81
CA LYS A 55 6.78 -6.27 -8.46
C LYS A 55 6.65 -7.37 -7.42
N ALA A 56 7.43 -7.28 -6.34
CA ALA A 56 7.37 -8.22 -5.24
C ALA A 56 5.98 -8.20 -4.58
N LEU A 57 5.40 -7.02 -4.36
CA LEU A 57 4.05 -6.84 -3.82
C LEU A 57 3.00 -7.57 -4.67
N LEU A 58 3.04 -7.40 -5.99
CA LEU A 58 2.08 -8.03 -6.90
C LEU A 58 2.22 -9.56 -6.97
N LEU A 59 3.41 -10.09 -6.66
CA LEU A 59 3.71 -11.52 -6.61
C LEU A 59 3.55 -12.13 -5.22
N LEU A 60 3.38 -11.30 -4.18
CA LEU A 60 3.36 -11.72 -2.79
C LEU A 60 2.15 -12.63 -2.52
N LYS A 61 2.41 -13.81 -1.94
CA LYS A 61 1.39 -14.81 -1.63
C LYS A 61 1.15 -14.90 -0.12
N SER A 62 -0.06 -15.31 0.26
CA SER A 62 -0.47 -15.43 1.66
C SER A 62 0.40 -16.40 2.46
N ASP A 63 0.83 -17.51 1.86
CA ASP A 63 1.72 -18.47 2.49
C ASP A 63 3.11 -17.88 2.76
N MET A 64 3.65 -17.06 1.86
CA MET A 64 4.93 -16.37 2.05
C MET A 64 4.86 -15.38 3.22
N MET A 65 3.77 -14.60 3.29
CA MET A 65 3.55 -13.63 4.35
C MET A 65 3.45 -14.28 5.73
N ILE A 66 2.70 -15.38 5.83
CA ILE A 66 2.51 -16.07 7.11
C ILE A 66 3.79 -16.81 7.52
N LYS A 67 4.42 -17.52 6.57
CA LYS A 67 5.55 -18.41 6.85
C LYS A 67 6.88 -17.67 7.04
N TYR A 68 7.14 -16.64 6.23
CA TYR A 68 8.46 -15.99 6.18
C TYR A 68 8.47 -14.56 6.74
N MET A 69 7.32 -13.87 6.76
CA MET A 69 7.21 -12.52 7.33
C MET A 69 6.52 -12.51 8.72
N GLY A 70 6.09 -13.67 9.21
CA GLY A 70 5.45 -13.81 10.53
C GLY A 70 4.09 -13.11 10.66
N LEU A 71 3.42 -12.82 9.54
CA LEU A 71 2.11 -12.16 9.59
C LEU A 71 1.04 -13.12 10.14
N LYS A 72 0.14 -12.56 10.97
CA LYS A 72 -1.07 -13.28 11.40
C LYS A 72 -1.99 -13.48 10.20
N LEU A 73 -2.72 -14.60 10.18
CA LEU A 73 -3.67 -14.94 9.12
C LEU A 73 -4.62 -13.78 8.78
N GLY A 74 -5.21 -13.13 9.80
CA GLY A 74 -6.12 -12.00 9.58
C GLY A 74 -5.46 -10.81 8.88
N THR A 75 -4.22 -10.49 9.21
CA THR A 75 -3.45 -9.41 8.54
C THR A 75 -3.10 -9.81 7.11
N ALA A 76 -2.66 -11.05 6.88
CA ALA A 76 -2.36 -11.57 5.54
C ALA A 76 -3.60 -11.55 4.64
N VAL A 77 -4.77 -11.95 5.15
CA VAL A 77 -6.04 -11.93 4.40
C VAL A 77 -6.44 -10.50 4.00
N LYS A 78 -6.35 -9.54 4.92
CA LYS A 78 -6.62 -8.13 4.60
C LYS A 78 -5.66 -7.59 3.54
N LEU A 79 -4.38 -7.90 3.65
CA LEU A 79 -3.39 -7.47 2.69
C LEU A 79 -3.62 -8.08 1.30
N CYS A 80 -3.96 -9.37 1.21
CA CYS A 80 -4.38 -9.98 -0.05
C CYS A 80 -5.56 -9.22 -0.67
N HIS A 81 -6.60 -8.90 0.10
CA HIS A 81 -7.74 -8.13 -0.39
C HIS A 81 -7.32 -6.79 -1.02
N TYR A 82 -6.42 -6.04 -0.37
CA TYR A 82 -5.94 -4.77 -0.91
C TYR A 82 -5.05 -4.92 -2.14
N ILE A 83 -4.21 -5.96 -2.21
CA ILE A 83 -3.39 -6.26 -3.40
C ILE A 83 -4.30 -6.66 -4.57
N ASP A 84 -5.36 -7.43 -4.33
CA ASP A 84 -6.31 -7.83 -5.37
C ASP A 84 -7.07 -6.62 -5.91
N LYS A 85 -7.56 -5.72 -5.03
CA LYS A 85 -8.17 -4.45 -5.47
C LYS A 85 -7.20 -3.58 -6.28
N LEU A 86 -5.93 -3.52 -5.88
CA LEU A 86 -4.90 -2.78 -6.60
C LEU A 86 -4.67 -3.34 -8.02
N LYS A 87 -4.81 -4.65 -8.20
CA LYS A 87 -4.72 -5.31 -9.52
C LYS A 87 -5.97 -5.08 -10.36
N GLU A 88 -7.16 -5.01 -9.75
CA GLU A 88 -8.42 -4.72 -10.44
C GLU A 88 -8.50 -3.28 -10.94
N GLU A 89 -7.92 -2.30 -10.25
CA GLU A 89 -7.86 -0.90 -10.72
C GLU A 89 -7.03 -0.72 -12.01
N LYS A 90 -6.39 -1.80 -12.48
CA LYS A 90 -5.57 -1.88 -13.69
C LYS A 90 -6.22 -2.65 -14.85
N PHE A 91 -7.38 -3.29 -14.64
CA PHE A 91 -8.07 -4.12 -15.63
C PHE A 91 -9.60 -3.99 -15.59
#